data_AF-A0A653CJ41-F1
#
_entry.id   AF-A0A653CJ41-F1
#
_cell.length_a   1.000
_cell.length_b   1.000
_cell.length_c   1.000
_cell.angle_alpha   90.00
_cell.angle_beta   90.00
_cell.angle_gamma   90.00
#
_symmetry.space_group_name_H-M   'P 1'
#
loop_
_entity.id
_entity.type
_entity.pdbx_description
1 polymer ?
#
loop_
_entity_poly.entity_id
_entity_poly.type
_entity_poly.pdbx_seq_one_letter_code
_entity_poly.pdbx_strand_id
1 'polypeptide(L)'
;MALERDVTLATLYGTPAVLILRHHSGPGTAEVHVHTLDGPGQAPVKTHVLKLALTGRFAINVVDDMILVHHQASRSSLVFDVALPGESDGTVKYHTPVVPAKSIKPVSLSLPGLIEPQTHECDLYSPNWVVFQPNIVIDAKLGCLWHISLCLQELCSQISDVSICTQVALKRTNAKMVLLQLLLAIVMKDKIPLDKLQESFNHINYVYRDWYEAEIQSQMASPPSAPITAKNTTRPRVLIDQDNIYNDLFLKLDPEKDVEKMEWLLVSYLTSLSECNIMAQANLNELLINVLARQKKFSVLQQLLQYGVVADSKPIACLLLSLGNLHPAASQLALDMLCRIGAAEEIQEILISEGETVSALKIAGSQGNPRKFLTLAEKSGDSMLFHTILTHFRNNPKVAAMFEKDPRLMSYIQQYNLIFDKK
;
A
#
# COMPACT_ATOMS: atom_id res chain seq x y z
N MET A 1 25.21 -23.90 33.64
CA MET A 1 25.54 -22.52 34.09
C MET A 1 25.92 -21.75 32.84
N ALA A 2 25.32 -20.59 32.56
CA ALA A 2 25.74 -19.78 31.41
C ALA A 2 27.02 -19.03 31.77
N LEU A 3 28.01 -19.02 30.89
CA LEU A 3 29.23 -18.25 31.07
C LEU A 3 29.01 -16.83 30.53
N GLU A 4 29.82 -15.85 30.96
CA GLU A 4 29.73 -14.46 30.49
C GLU A 4 29.76 -14.36 28.96
N ARG A 5 30.59 -15.17 28.31
CA ARG A 5 30.70 -15.27 26.84
C ARG A 5 29.45 -15.78 26.14
N ASP A 6 28.51 -16.40 26.86
CA ASP A 6 27.27 -16.95 26.31
C ASP A 6 26.12 -15.93 26.37
N VAL A 7 26.38 -14.73 26.90
CA VAL A 7 25.41 -13.66 27.07
C VAL A 7 25.72 -12.51 26.11
N THR A 8 24.70 -12.03 25.41
CA THR A 8 24.79 -10.91 24.48
C THR A 8 23.69 -9.90 24.80
N LEU A 9 24.07 -8.63 24.97
CA LEU A 9 23.13 -7.53 25.15
C LEU A 9 22.77 -6.94 23.78
N ALA A 10 21.49 -6.70 23.53
CA ALA A 10 21.03 -6.09 22.29
C ALA A 10 19.81 -5.20 22.51
N THR A 11 19.44 -4.47 21.46
CA THR A 11 18.14 -3.81 21.35
C THR A 11 17.48 -4.37 20.10
N LEU A 12 16.25 -4.88 20.26
CA LEU A 12 15.46 -5.47 19.18
C LEU A 12 14.16 -4.68 19.07
N TYR A 13 13.94 -4.02 17.94
CA TYR A 13 12.73 -3.23 17.66
C TYR A 13 12.45 -2.15 18.71
N GLY A 14 13.53 -1.55 19.25
CA GLY A 14 13.46 -0.54 20.31
C GLY A 14 13.36 -1.11 21.73
N THR A 15 13.20 -2.42 21.90
CA THR A 15 13.15 -3.08 23.20
C THR A 15 14.52 -3.65 23.58
N PRO A 16 15.11 -3.26 24.73
CA PRO A 16 16.32 -3.88 25.23
C PRO A 16 16.11 -5.38 25.48
N ALA A 17 17.10 -6.19 25.12
CA ALA A 17 17.02 -7.64 25.23
C ALA A 17 18.37 -8.25 25.65
N VAL A 18 18.29 -9.37 26.36
CA VAL A 18 19.43 -10.23 26.71
C VAL A 18 19.28 -11.53 25.95
N LEU A 19 20.23 -11.82 25.06
CA LEU A 19 20.31 -13.09 24.36
C LEU A 19 21.25 -14.03 25.12
N ILE A 20 20.79 -15.23 25.44
CA ILE A 20 21.56 -16.22 26.18
C ILE A 20 21.67 -17.49 25.34
N LEU A 21 22.88 -17.81 24.90
CA LEU A 21 23.19 -19.07 24.23
C LEU A 21 23.14 -20.21 25.25
N ARG A 22 22.38 -21.26 24.93
CA ARG A 22 22.21 -22.44 25.78
C ARG A 22 22.60 -23.69 25.01
N HIS A 23 23.55 -24.43 25.55
CA HIS A 23 23.87 -25.79 25.12
C HIS A 23 23.07 -26.77 25.98
N HIS A 24 22.27 -27.62 25.33
CA HIS A 24 21.57 -28.70 26.00
C HIS A 24 22.54 -29.85 26.29
N SER A 25 22.50 -30.40 27.50
CA SER A 25 23.38 -31.49 27.94
C SER A 25 22.96 -32.89 27.46
N GLY A 26 22.28 -32.99 26.31
CA GLY A 26 21.73 -34.25 25.75
C GLY A 26 21.80 -34.28 24.22
N PRO A 27 21.03 -35.13 23.51
CA PRO A 27 20.96 -35.10 22.03
C PRO A 27 20.32 -33.83 21.46
N GLY A 28 20.03 -32.85 22.32
CA GLY A 28 19.42 -31.57 21.97
C GLY A 28 20.43 -30.62 21.34
N THR A 29 19.95 -29.85 20.38
CA THR A 29 20.74 -28.83 19.69
C THR A 29 20.85 -27.57 20.53
N ALA A 30 21.82 -26.71 20.23
CA ALA A 30 21.94 -25.42 20.90
C ALA A 30 20.75 -24.51 20.56
N GLU A 31 20.43 -23.62 21.48
CA GLU A 31 19.34 -22.64 21.34
C GLU A 31 19.79 -21.27 21.84
N VAL A 32 19.18 -20.20 21.34
CA VAL A 32 19.35 -18.85 21.91
C VAL A 32 18.05 -18.44 22.56
N HIS A 33 18.09 -18.19 23.88
CA HIS A 33 16.96 -17.62 24.60
C HIS A 33 17.02 -16.10 24.52
N VAL A 34 15.95 -15.47 24.07
CA VAL A 34 15.81 -14.01 24.05
C VAL A 34 14.95 -13.60 25.25
N HIS A 35 15.53 -12.79 26.12
CA HIS A 35 14.85 -12.21 27.25
C HIS A 35 14.62 -10.72 27.01
N THR A 36 13.39 -10.29 26.79
CA THR A 36 13.05 -8.86 26.57
C THR A 36 12.80 -8.15 27.90
N LEU A 37 13.10 -6.86 27.92
CA LEU A 37 12.86 -5.98 29.07
C LEU A 37 11.70 -5.03 28.76
N ASP A 38 10.51 -5.37 29.22
CA ASP A 38 9.27 -4.65 28.90
C ASP A 38 9.01 -3.46 29.85
N GLY A 39 10.02 -2.61 30.04
CA GLY A 39 9.89 -1.33 30.74
C GLY A 39 10.85 -1.15 31.93
N PRO A 40 10.97 0.10 32.43
CA PRO A 40 11.92 0.44 33.47
C PRO A 40 11.63 -0.32 34.78
N GLY A 41 12.65 -0.95 35.35
CA GLY A 41 12.57 -1.66 36.61
C GLY A 41 11.96 -3.07 36.55
N GLN A 42 11.54 -3.53 35.37
CA GLN A 42 11.07 -4.91 35.20
C GLN A 42 12.23 -5.88 34.98
N ALA A 43 12.07 -7.11 35.49
CA ALA A 43 13.04 -8.18 35.26
C ALA A 43 12.94 -8.69 33.81
N PRO A 44 14.05 -9.11 33.17
CA PRO A 44 14.02 -9.68 31.83
C PRO A 44 13.19 -10.97 31.77
N VAL A 45 12.18 -11.02 30.90
CA VAL A 45 11.31 -12.19 30.72
C VAL A 45 11.71 -12.94 29.47
N LYS A 46 11.82 -14.27 29.56
CA LYS A 46 12.05 -15.12 28.38
C LYS A 46 10.84 -15.03 27.46
N THR A 47 10.99 -14.40 26.30
CA THR A 47 9.88 -14.20 25.34
C THR A 47 10.08 -14.98 24.05
N HIS A 48 11.34 -15.25 23.68
CA HIS A 48 11.64 -16.00 22.47
C HIS A 48 12.72 -17.08 22.65
N VAL A 49 12.64 -18.13 21.82
CA VAL A 49 13.65 -19.17 21.68
C VAL A 49 13.99 -19.35 20.21
N LEU A 50 15.27 -19.23 19.88
CA LEU A 50 15.77 -19.48 18.53
C LEU A 50 16.35 -20.90 18.47
N LYS A 51 15.70 -21.78 17.72
CA LYS A 51 16.12 -23.18 17.55
C LYS A 51 17.27 -23.22 16.52
N LEU A 52 18.50 -23.51 16.95
CA LEU A 52 19.66 -23.49 16.04
C LEU A 52 19.84 -24.78 15.25
N ALA A 53 19.29 -25.90 15.74
CA ALA A 53 19.46 -27.24 15.17
C ALA A 53 20.93 -27.69 14.97
N LEU A 54 21.88 -27.03 15.64
CA LEU A 54 23.32 -27.26 15.52
C LEU A 54 23.97 -27.33 16.90
N THR A 55 25.18 -27.89 16.98
CA THR A 55 25.99 -27.95 18.21
C THR A 55 27.39 -27.46 17.92
N GLY A 56 28.00 -26.72 18.85
CA GLY A 56 29.36 -26.26 18.72
C GLY A 56 29.55 -24.84 19.24
N ARG A 57 30.51 -24.13 18.64
CA ARG A 57 30.83 -22.74 18.95
C ARG A 57 29.99 -21.81 18.09
N PHE A 58 29.35 -20.87 18.75
CA PHE A 58 28.51 -19.86 18.12
C PHE A 58 28.97 -18.46 18.53
N ALA A 59 28.72 -17.50 17.65
CA ALA A 59 28.78 -16.08 17.97
C ALA A 59 27.49 -15.40 17.49
N ILE A 60 27.12 -14.29 18.13
CA ILE A 60 25.85 -13.60 17.88
C ILE A 60 26.14 -12.17 17.47
N ASN A 61 25.53 -11.73 16.38
CA ASN A 61 25.44 -10.33 16.00
C ASN A 61 23.97 -9.95 15.81
N VAL A 62 23.67 -8.67 15.98
CA VAL A 62 22.37 -8.08 15.66
C VAL A 62 22.56 -7.06 14.55
N VAL A 63 21.83 -7.19 13.46
CA VAL A 63 21.86 -6.24 12.33
C VAL A 63 20.44 -5.89 11.96
N ASP A 64 20.07 -4.61 12.07
CA ASP A 64 18.76 -4.11 11.66
C ASP A 64 17.59 -4.86 12.36
N ASP A 65 17.75 -5.13 13.65
CA ASP A 65 16.88 -5.96 14.52
C ASP A 65 16.78 -7.46 14.18
N MET A 66 17.56 -7.93 13.20
CA MET A 66 17.73 -9.36 12.94
C MET A 66 18.84 -9.94 13.82
N ILE A 67 18.62 -11.14 14.33
CA ILE A 67 19.62 -11.87 15.11
C ILE A 67 20.35 -12.82 14.17
N LEU A 68 21.65 -12.62 14.02
CA LEU A 68 22.55 -13.48 13.25
C LEU A 68 23.31 -14.37 14.21
N VAL A 69 23.19 -15.68 14.03
CA VAL A 69 23.92 -16.67 14.82
C VAL A 69 24.93 -17.36 13.91
N HIS A 70 26.20 -17.01 14.09
CA HIS A 70 27.33 -17.55 13.34
C HIS A 70 27.76 -18.88 13.95
N HIS A 71 27.73 -19.95 13.16
CA HIS A 71 28.21 -21.26 13.57
C HIS A 71 29.58 -21.55 12.97
N GLN A 72 30.57 -21.75 13.85
CA GLN A 72 31.96 -21.88 13.44
C GLN A 72 32.23 -23.16 12.64
N ALA A 73 31.72 -24.30 13.10
CA ALA A 73 32.07 -25.59 12.49
C ALA A 73 31.50 -25.77 11.08
N SER A 74 30.29 -25.26 10.82
CA SER A 74 29.69 -25.28 9.47
C SER A 74 30.04 -24.07 8.62
N ARG A 75 30.81 -23.10 9.15
CA ARG A 75 31.15 -21.83 8.48
C ARG A 75 29.92 -21.14 7.87
N SER A 76 28.84 -21.05 8.66
CA SER A 76 27.56 -20.52 8.20
C SER A 76 26.88 -19.66 9.25
N SER A 77 26.04 -18.74 8.81
CA SER A 77 25.21 -17.89 9.66
C SER A 77 23.75 -18.31 9.53
N LEU A 78 23.08 -18.42 10.66
CA LEU A 78 21.62 -18.52 10.77
C LEU A 78 21.07 -17.12 11.01
N VAL A 79 19.90 -16.82 10.43
CA VAL A 79 19.29 -15.50 10.48
C VAL A 79 17.88 -15.64 11.06
N PHE A 80 17.59 -14.92 12.13
CA PHE A 80 16.32 -14.97 12.86
C PHE A 80 15.70 -13.58 12.97
N ASP A 81 14.37 -13.54 12.93
CA ASP A 81 13.58 -12.35 13.18
C ASP A 81 12.54 -12.64 14.28
N VAL A 82 12.62 -11.94 15.40
CA VAL A 82 11.67 -12.12 16.50
C VAL A 82 10.29 -11.50 16.22
N ALA A 83 10.18 -10.62 15.22
CA ALA A 83 8.91 -10.01 14.81
C ALA A 83 8.06 -10.94 13.93
N LEU A 84 8.65 -11.98 13.34
CA LEU A 84 7.89 -12.96 12.57
C LEU A 84 7.04 -13.86 13.49
N PRO A 85 5.96 -14.44 12.95
CA PRO A 85 5.20 -15.46 13.68
C PRO A 85 6.08 -16.69 13.94
N GLY A 86 5.92 -17.29 15.11
CA GLY A 86 6.59 -18.52 15.51
C GLY A 86 5.63 -19.43 16.29
N GLU A 87 6.01 -20.68 16.50
CA GLU A 87 5.25 -21.60 17.35
C GLU A 87 5.19 -21.04 18.77
N SER A 88 4.04 -21.06 19.43
CA SER A 88 3.89 -20.50 20.78
C SER A 88 3.35 -21.55 21.74
N ASP A 89 3.96 -21.65 22.92
CA ASP A 89 3.43 -22.43 24.05
C ASP A 89 2.51 -21.61 24.97
N GLY A 90 2.16 -20.38 24.55
CA GLY A 90 1.38 -19.41 25.32
C GLY A 90 2.24 -18.45 26.16
N THR A 91 3.51 -18.79 26.42
CA THR A 91 4.44 -17.94 27.19
C THR A 91 5.63 -17.50 26.33
N VAL A 92 6.18 -18.41 25.53
CA VAL A 92 7.39 -18.22 24.73
C VAL A 92 7.10 -18.54 23.27
N LYS A 93 7.64 -17.72 22.37
CA LYS A 93 7.61 -17.98 20.92
C LYS A 93 8.90 -18.66 20.46
N TYR A 94 8.77 -19.77 19.75
CA TYR A 94 9.85 -20.54 19.17
C TYR A 94 10.00 -20.18 17.69
N HIS A 95 11.23 -19.88 17.30
CA HIS A 95 11.58 -19.43 15.97
C HIS A 95 12.53 -20.41 15.29
N THR A 96 12.36 -20.53 13.98
CA THR A 96 13.29 -21.20 13.07
C THR A 96 14.00 -20.15 12.21
N PRO A 97 15.14 -20.48 11.60
CA PRO A 97 15.83 -19.55 10.71
C PRO A 97 14.93 -19.08 9.56
N VAL A 98 14.95 -17.77 9.27
CA VAL A 98 14.13 -17.15 8.21
C VAL A 98 14.51 -17.68 6.83
N VAL A 99 15.79 -18.02 6.65
CA VAL A 99 16.35 -18.61 5.44
C VAL A 99 17.30 -19.76 5.81
N PRO A 100 17.59 -20.68 4.88
CA PRO A 100 18.64 -21.69 5.08
C PRO A 100 19.97 -21.05 5.48
N ALA A 101 20.76 -21.76 6.29
CA ALA A 101 22.06 -21.28 6.76
C ALA A 101 22.98 -20.92 5.58
N LYS A 102 23.61 -19.75 5.61
CA LYS A 102 24.50 -19.25 4.55
C LYS A 102 25.78 -18.68 5.12
N SER A 103 26.90 -18.92 4.43
CA SER A 103 28.17 -18.28 4.76
C SER A 103 28.11 -16.77 4.50
N ILE A 104 28.86 -16.00 5.28
CA ILE A 104 29.23 -14.62 4.94
C ILE A 104 29.92 -14.64 3.56
N LYS A 105 29.69 -13.60 2.75
CA LYS A 105 30.33 -13.43 1.45
C LYS A 105 31.86 -13.46 1.61
N PRO A 106 32.59 -14.31 0.87
CA PRO A 106 34.05 -14.31 0.87
C PRO A 106 34.61 -12.92 0.55
N VAL A 107 35.66 -12.53 1.28
CA VAL A 107 36.34 -11.26 1.12
C VAL A 107 37.84 -11.54 1.07
N SER A 108 38.53 -10.80 0.21
CA SER A 108 39.98 -10.80 0.15
C SER A 108 40.50 -9.39 0.36
N LEU A 109 41.63 -9.27 1.04
CA LEU A 109 42.29 -8.02 1.35
C LEU A 109 43.63 -7.93 0.64
N SER A 110 43.94 -6.74 0.13
CA SER A 110 45.31 -6.38 -0.25
C SER A 110 46.01 -5.77 0.97
N LEU A 111 47.03 -6.44 1.50
CA LEU A 111 47.76 -5.95 2.66
C LEU A 111 48.76 -4.86 2.24
N PRO A 112 48.71 -3.65 2.83
CA PRO A 112 49.68 -2.61 2.52
C PRO A 112 51.06 -2.97 3.09
N GLY A 113 52.11 -2.91 2.26
CA GLY A 113 53.51 -3.09 2.69
C GLY A 113 54.31 -4.21 2.01
N LEU A 114 53.70 -4.97 1.09
CA LEU A 114 54.39 -5.95 0.25
C LEU A 114 54.78 -5.33 -1.10
N ILE A 115 55.98 -5.67 -1.60
CA ILE A 115 56.54 -5.16 -2.88
C ILE A 115 55.65 -5.55 -4.08
N GLU A 116 54.92 -6.65 -3.95
CA GLU A 116 53.87 -7.07 -4.88
C GLU A 116 52.53 -7.16 -4.14
N PRO A 117 51.41 -6.70 -4.73
CA PRO A 117 50.09 -6.76 -4.11
C PRO A 117 49.63 -8.22 -4.00
N GLN A 118 49.93 -8.88 -2.87
CA GLN A 118 49.37 -10.19 -2.55
C GLN A 118 47.96 -10.02 -1.98
N THR A 119 47.01 -10.64 -2.66
CA THR A 119 45.62 -10.70 -2.21
C THR A 119 45.48 -11.85 -1.22
N HIS A 120 45.13 -11.54 0.02
CA HIS A 120 44.91 -12.53 1.07
C HIS A 120 43.42 -12.77 1.25
N GLU A 121 42.98 -14.02 1.11
CA GLU A 121 41.61 -14.40 1.44
C GLU A 121 41.40 -14.38 2.96
N CYS A 122 40.35 -13.72 3.42
CA CYS A 122 40.01 -13.65 4.82
C CYS A 122 39.39 -14.99 5.27
N ASP A 123 39.94 -15.58 6.34
CA ASP A 123 39.39 -16.82 6.90
C ASP A 123 38.11 -16.52 7.69
N LEU A 124 36.97 -16.63 7.00
CA LEU A 124 35.66 -16.43 7.61
C LEU A 124 35.40 -17.45 8.73
N TYR A 125 34.77 -17.00 9.82
CA TYR A 125 34.47 -17.81 11.02
C TYR A 125 35.72 -18.33 11.73
N SER A 126 36.85 -17.61 11.59
CA SER A 126 38.10 -17.93 12.26
C SER A 126 37.93 -18.01 13.79
N PRO A 127 38.63 -18.94 14.47
CA PRO A 127 38.62 -19.04 15.93
C PRO A 127 39.20 -17.81 16.64
N ASN A 128 39.87 -16.92 15.90
CA ASN A 128 40.43 -15.68 16.41
C ASN A 128 39.48 -14.48 16.25
N TRP A 129 38.26 -14.71 15.78
CA TRP A 129 37.25 -13.67 15.71
C TRP A 129 36.76 -13.29 17.10
N VAL A 130 36.73 -11.99 17.36
CA VAL A 130 36.10 -11.40 18.54
C VAL A 130 34.89 -10.61 18.07
N VAL A 131 33.73 -10.93 18.62
CA VAL A 131 32.45 -10.34 18.19
C VAL A 131 32.00 -9.29 19.19
N PHE A 132 31.62 -8.12 18.68
CA PHE A 132 31.07 -7.01 19.46
C PHE A 132 29.69 -6.61 18.92
N GLN A 133 28.84 -6.17 19.84
CA GLN A 133 27.50 -5.73 19.48
C GLN A 133 27.51 -4.33 18.87
N PRO A 134 26.58 -4.03 17.95
CA PRO A 134 25.58 -4.96 17.43
C PRO A 134 26.16 -5.85 16.31
N ASN A 135 27.04 -5.35 15.46
CA ASN A 135 27.43 -5.99 14.20
C ASN A 135 28.93 -5.95 13.88
N ILE A 136 29.79 -5.91 14.89
CA ILE A 136 31.23 -5.76 14.72
C ILE A 136 31.94 -7.10 14.89
N VAL A 137 32.89 -7.39 14.00
CA VAL A 137 33.80 -8.54 14.11
C VAL A 137 35.23 -8.05 13.99
N ILE A 138 36.07 -8.39 14.97
CA ILE A 138 37.50 -8.11 14.96
C ILE A 138 38.23 -9.40 14.64
N ASP A 139 39.00 -9.39 13.55
CA ASP A 139 39.94 -10.47 13.25
C ASP A 139 41.30 -10.12 13.85
N ALA A 140 41.61 -10.71 15.01
CA ALA A 140 42.85 -10.43 15.72
C ALA A 140 44.10 -10.91 14.97
N LYS A 141 43.97 -11.88 14.05
CA LYS A 141 45.09 -12.37 13.23
C LYS A 141 45.42 -11.40 12.11
N LEU A 142 44.39 -10.84 11.48
CA LEU A 142 44.56 -9.87 10.38
C LEU A 142 44.69 -8.42 10.89
N GLY A 143 44.35 -8.15 12.15
CA GLY A 143 44.29 -6.79 12.69
C GLY A 143 43.17 -5.95 12.08
N CYS A 144 42.14 -6.60 11.53
CA CYS A 144 41.04 -5.94 10.82
C CYS A 144 39.79 -5.83 11.70
N LEU A 145 39.09 -4.71 11.57
CA LEU A 145 37.75 -4.50 12.12
C LEU A 145 36.75 -4.51 10.98
N TRP A 146 35.71 -5.32 11.13
CA TRP A 146 34.66 -5.53 10.13
C TRP A 146 33.29 -5.15 10.68
N HIS A 147 32.43 -4.63 9.79
CA HIS A 147 31.01 -4.46 10.05
C HIS A 147 30.21 -5.47 9.23
N ILE A 148 29.37 -6.24 9.90
CA ILE A 148 28.41 -7.13 9.24
C ILE A 148 27.23 -6.29 8.75
N SER A 149 26.87 -6.49 7.48
CA SER A 149 25.70 -5.88 6.85
C SER A 149 24.84 -6.97 6.20
N LEU A 150 23.53 -6.72 6.13
CA LEU A 150 22.60 -7.60 5.44
C LEU A 150 22.57 -7.24 3.94
N CYS A 151 22.75 -8.25 3.08
CA CYS A 151 22.42 -8.11 1.67
C CYS A 151 20.93 -8.40 1.49
N LEU A 152 20.09 -7.35 1.59
CA LEU A 152 18.63 -7.50 1.60
C LEU A 152 18.09 -8.14 0.31
N GLN A 153 18.66 -7.81 -0.85
CA GLN A 153 18.27 -8.39 -2.13
C GLN A 153 18.42 -9.92 -2.12
N GLU A 154 19.59 -10.40 -1.70
CA GLU A 154 19.86 -11.83 -1.62
C GLU A 154 19.01 -12.49 -0.53
N LEU A 155 18.90 -11.88 0.66
CA LEU A 155 18.08 -12.38 1.75
C LEU A 155 16.63 -12.59 1.32
N CYS A 156 16.02 -11.58 0.69
CA CYS A 156 14.64 -11.65 0.21
C CYS A 156 14.47 -12.71 -0.88
N SER A 157 15.44 -12.86 -1.79
CA SER A 157 15.39 -13.88 -2.86
C SER A 157 15.39 -15.33 -2.35
N GLN A 158 15.92 -15.56 -1.14
CA GLN A 158 16.00 -16.88 -0.51
C GLN A 158 14.77 -17.21 0.34
N ILE A 159 13.88 -16.25 0.60
CA ILE A 159 12.63 -16.48 1.33
C ILE A 159 11.58 -16.98 0.32
N SER A 160 11.07 -18.19 0.52
CA SER A 160 10.12 -18.81 -0.41
C SER A 160 8.71 -18.22 -0.34
N ASP A 161 8.25 -17.85 0.86
CA ASP A 161 6.93 -17.25 1.08
C ASP A 161 7.03 -15.72 0.96
N VAL A 162 6.38 -15.16 -0.06
CA VAL A 162 6.34 -13.70 -0.31
C VAL A 162 5.72 -12.92 0.85
N SER A 163 4.75 -13.50 1.55
CA SER A 163 4.09 -12.86 2.70
C SER A 163 5.08 -12.68 3.85
N ILE A 164 5.84 -13.73 4.18
CA ILE A 164 6.93 -13.68 5.18
C ILE A 164 8.02 -12.71 4.72
N CYS A 165 8.42 -12.78 3.45
CA CYS A 165 9.43 -11.89 2.89
C CYS A 165 9.02 -10.42 2.99
N THR A 166 7.73 -10.12 2.76
CA THR A 166 7.16 -8.79 2.88
C THR A 166 7.21 -8.29 4.32
N GLN A 167 6.84 -9.12 5.30
CA GLN A 167 6.95 -8.77 6.72
C GLN A 167 8.40 -8.46 7.13
N VAL A 168 9.37 -9.28 6.68
CA VAL A 168 10.79 -9.02 6.91
C VAL A 168 11.19 -7.69 6.30
N ALA A 169 10.94 -7.50 4.99
CA ALA A 169 11.36 -6.30 4.26
C ALA A 169 10.76 -5.02 4.84
N LEU A 170 9.48 -5.02 5.24
CA LEU A 170 8.81 -3.86 5.84
C LEU A 170 9.51 -3.35 7.11
N LYS A 171 10.24 -4.22 7.80
CA LYS A 171 10.98 -3.92 9.02
C LYS A 171 12.47 -3.66 8.79
N ARG A 172 12.95 -3.59 7.54
CA ARG A 172 14.37 -3.34 7.23
C ARG A 172 14.64 -1.95 6.67
N THR A 173 15.81 -1.44 7.02
CA THR A 173 16.33 -0.17 6.51
C THR A 173 16.64 -0.30 5.01
N ASN A 174 16.23 0.69 4.21
CA ASN A 174 16.43 0.73 2.74
C ASN A 174 15.76 -0.42 1.96
N ALA A 175 14.75 -1.09 2.51
CA ALA A 175 14.09 -2.22 1.86
C ALA A 175 12.92 -1.87 0.93
N LYS A 176 12.49 -0.59 0.86
CA LYS A 176 11.34 -0.16 0.05
C LYS A 176 11.46 -0.58 -1.42
N MET A 177 12.58 -0.23 -2.08
CA MET A 177 12.79 -0.55 -3.49
C MET A 177 12.99 -2.06 -3.71
N VAL A 178 13.67 -2.74 -2.78
CA VAL A 178 13.86 -4.19 -2.83
C VAL A 178 12.51 -4.91 -2.78
N LEU A 179 11.61 -4.50 -1.90
CA LEU A 179 10.27 -5.06 -1.77
C LEU A 179 9.43 -4.80 -3.03
N LEU A 180 9.41 -3.57 -3.55
CA LEU A 180 8.65 -3.25 -4.77
C LEU A 180 9.15 -4.06 -5.98
N GLN A 181 10.48 -4.20 -6.13
CA GLN A 181 11.08 -5.02 -7.19
C GLN A 181 10.75 -6.51 -7.03
N LEU A 182 10.73 -7.02 -5.80
CA LEU A 182 10.34 -8.41 -5.51
C LEU A 182 8.87 -8.66 -5.87
N LEU A 183 7.96 -7.77 -5.46
CA LEU A 183 6.54 -7.89 -5.77
C LEU A 183 6.30 -7.81 -7.28
N LEU A 184 6.96 -6.88 -7.97
CA LEU A 184 6.93 -6.79 -9.42
C LEU A 184 7.43 -8.09 -10.07
N ALA A 185 8.55 -8.65 -9.61
CA ALA A 185 9.08 -9.90 -10.14
C ALA A 185 8.13 -11.09 -9.93
N ILE A 186 7.28 -11.07 -8.89
CA ILE A 186 6.25 -12.09 -8.65
C ILE A 186 5.04 -11.87 -9.56
N VAL A 187 4.59 -10.64 -9.71
CA VAL A 187 3.49 -10.25 -10.61
C VAL A 187 3.82 -10.58 -12.07
N MET A 188 5.09 -10.47 -12.46
CA MET A 188 5.56 -10.80 -13.81
C MET A 188 5.67 -12.30 -14.08
N LYS A 189 5.50 -13.17 -13.08
CA LYS A 189 5.46 -14.63 -13.31
C LYS A 189 4.15 -15.04 -13.98
N ASP A 190 4.18 -16.16 -14.71
CA ASP A 190 2.96 -16.71 -15.33
C ASP A 190 1.94 -17.18 -14.30
N LYS A 191 2.42 -17.77 -13.19
CA LYS A 191 1.59 -18.23 -12.07
C LYS A 191 1.85 -17.36 -10.86
N ILE A 192 0.89 -16.48 -10.57
CA ILE A 192 0.94 -15.58 -9.42
C ILE A 192 0.29 -16.30 -8.23
N PRO A 193 0.97 -16.43 -7.08
CA PRO A 193 0.35 -16.92 -5.85
C PRO A 193 -0.53 -15.81 -5.24
N LEU A 194 -1.74 -15.64 -5.77
CA LEU A 194 -2.64 -14.53 -5.43
C LEU A 194 -2.92 -14.42 -3.92
N ASP A 195 -3.16 -15.54 -3.23
CA ASP A 195 -3.44 -15.53 -1.78
C ASP A 195 -2.28 -14.92 -0.98
N LYS A 196 -1.05 -15.34 -1.30
CA LYS A 196 0.17 -14.84 -0.64
C LYS A 196 0.51 -13.41 -1.03
N LEU A 197 0.18 -13.02 -2.26
CA LEU A 197 0.31 -11.64 -2.71
C LEU A 197 -0.70 -10.73 -2.01
N GLN A 198 -1.94 -11.19 -1.80
CA GLN A 198 -2.95 -10.47 -1.03
C GLN A 198 -2.52 -10.31 0.43
N GLU A 199 -2.01 -11.38 1.08
CA GLU A 199 -1.42 -11.27 2.42
C GLU A 199 -0.30 -10.23 2.47
N SER A 200 0.54 -10.17 1.43
CA SER A 200 1.62 -9.18 1.30
C SER A 200 1.06 -7.75 1.21
N PHE A 201 0.01 -7.54 0.42
CA PHE A 201 -0.69 -6.25 0.36
C PHE A 201 -1.32 -5.88 1.70
N ASN A 202 -1.91 -6.84 2.41
CA ASN A 202 -2.46 -6.61 3.76
C ASN A 202 -1.37 -6.11 4.70
N HIS A 203 -0.21 -6.77 4.75
CA HIS A 203 0.92 -6.32 5.57
C HIS A 203 1.39 -4.91 5.23
N ILE A 204 1.49 -4.57 3.94
CA ILE A 204 1.86 -3.23 3.47
C ILE A 204 0.84 -2.18 3.91
N ASN A 205 -0.44 -2.47 3.66
CA ASN A 205 -1.55 -1.57 3.93
C ASN A 205 -1.77 -1.37 5.44
N TYR A 206 -1.57 -2.40 6.27
CA TYR A 206 -1.57 -2.25 7.73
C TYR A 206 -0.48 -1.30 8.21
N VAL A 207 0.76 -1.43 7.71
CA VAL A 207 1.85 -0.51 8.08
C VAL A 207 1.53 0.93 7.67
N TYR A 208 0.96 1.11 6.47
CA TYR A 208 0.53 2.43 6.01
C TYR A 208 -0.58 3.00 6.90
N ARG A 209 -1.60 2.19 7.21
CA ARG A 209 -2.74 2.57 8.05
C ARG A 209 -2.31 2.97 9.45
N ASP A 210 -1.53 2.13 10.13
CA ASP A 210 -1.06 2.38 11.49
C ASP A 210 -0.29 3.69 11.57
N TRP A 211 0.55 3.95 10.56
CA TRP A 211 1.28 5.22 10.46
C TRP A 211 0.35 6.41 10.20
N TYR A 212 -0.59 6.28 9.27
CA TYR A 212 -1.53 7.34 8.91
C TYR A 212 -2.46 7.71 10.07
N GLU A 213 -3.00 6.73 10.78
CA GLU A 213 -3.84 6.93 11.97
C GLU A 213 -3.06 7.63 13.09
N ALA A 214 -1.82 7.21 13.34
CA ALA A 214 -0.94 7.85 14.32
C ALA A 214 -0.61 9.30 13.94
N GLU A 215 -0.38 9.57 12.65
CA GLU A 215 -0.12 10.91 12.13
C GLU A 215 -1.33 11.83 12.31
N ILE A 216 -2.54 11.39 11.96
CA ILE A 216 -3.78 12.16 12.18
C ILE A 216 -3.97 12.46 13.67
N GLN A 217 -3.81 11.46 14.53
CA GLN A 217 -3.98 11.63 15.96
C GLN A 217 -3.00 12.66 16.54
N SER A 218 -1.76 12.69 16.02
CA SER A 218 -0.75 13.67 16.42
C SER A 218 -1.14 15.11 16.06
N GLN A 219 -1.81 15.32 14.92
CA GLN A 219 -2.26 16.64 14.46
C GLN A 219 -3.53 17.13 15.16
N MET A 220 -4.41 16.23 15.59
CA MET A 220 -5.67 16.58 16.28
C MET A 220 -5.50 16.79 17.81
N ALA A 221 -4.44 16.26 18.42
CA ALA A 221 -4.26 16.21 19.88
C ALA A 221 -3.52 17.41 20.51
N SER A 222 -3.22 18.48 19.75
CA SER A 222 -2.53 19.67 20.27
C SER A 222 -3.49 20.84 20.56
N PRO A 223 -3.75 21.20 21.83
CA PRO A 223 -4.31 22.51 22.19
C PRO A 223 -3.37 23.64 21.78
N PRO A 224 -3.86 24.85 21.43
CA PRO A 224 -3.01 25.99 21.05
C PRO A 224 -1.99 26.45 22.10
N SER A 225 -2.10 25.98 23.34
CA SER A 225 -1.38 26.48 24.52
C SER A 225 -0.61 25.42 25.31
N ALA A 226 -0.61 24.15 24.88
CA ALA A 226 0.16 23.10 25.55
C ALA A 226 1.61 23.06 25.01
N PRO A 227 2.64 22.90 25.87
CA PRO A 227 4.00 22.66 25.40
C PRO A 227 4.01 21.40 24.53
N ILE A 228 4.56 21.52 23.32
CA ILE A 228 4.65 20.47 22.31
C ILE A 228 5.45 19.29 22.89
N THR A 229 4.77 18.36 23.53
CA THR A 229 5.32 17.03 23.79
C THR A 229 4.93 16.19 22.58
N ALA A 230 5.69 16.37 21.51
CA ALA A 230 5.57 15.52 20.33
C ALA A 230 5.75 14.07 20.79
N LYS A 231 4.67 13.29 20.83
CA LYS A 231 4.81 11.85 20.67
C LYS A 231 5.39 11.69 19.27
N ASN A 232 6.70 11.51 19.19
CA ASN A 232 7.40 11.29 17.93
C ASN A 232 6.79 10.05 17.27
N THR A 233 5.90 10.25 16.30
CA THR A 233 5.44 9.19 15.41
C THR A 233 6.64 8.77 14.59
N THR A 234 7.39 7.77 15.06
CA THR A 234 8.56 7.29 14.32
C THR A 234 8.07 6.69 13.02
N ARG A 235 8.41 7.34 11.91
CA ARG A 235 8.09 6.86 10.56
C ARG A 235 8.52 5.39 10.44
N PRO A 236 7.67 4.49 9.91
CA PRO A 236 8.06 3.12 9.69
C PRO A 236 9.26 3.08 8.73
N ARG A 237 10.13 2.06 8.90
CA ARG A 237 11.35 1.89 8.09
C ARG A 237 11.04 1.79 6.60
N VAL A 238 9.92 1.15 6.26
CA VAL A 238 9.38 1.10 4.91
C VAL A 238 7.94 1.59 4.95
N LEU A 239 7.67 2.63 4.18
CA LEU A 239 6.33 3.14 3.93
C LEU A 239 6.06 3.04 2.43
N ILE A 240 5.05 2.24 2.07
CA ILE A 240 4.56 2.07 0.70
C ILE A 240 3.11 2.54 0.70
N ASP A 241 2.82 3.51 -0.16
CA ASP A 241 1.47 4.05 -0.38
C ASP A 241 0.86 3.48 -1.67
N GLN A 242 -0.40 3.85 -1.92
CA GLN A 242 -1.15 3.45 -3.11
C GLN A 242 -0.46 3.91 -4.41
N ASP A 243 0.16 5.09 -4.42
CA ASP A 243 0.88 5.62 -5.58
C ASP A 243 2.14 4.81 -5.90
N ASN A 244 2.85 4.30 -4.89
CA ASN A 244 3.99 3.42 -5.12
C ASN A 244 3.54 2.10 -5.76
N ILE A 245 2.47 1.50 -5.24
CA ILE A 245 1.91 0.28 -5.84
C ILE A 245 1.44 0.55 -7.28
N TYR A 246 0.74 1.67 -7.51
CA TYR A 246 0.32 2.07 -8.85
C TYR A 246 1.50 2.21 -9.83
N ASN A 247 2.52 2.98 -9.45
CA ASN A 247 3.63 3.33 -10.34
C ASN A 247 4.64 2.17 -10.56
N ASP A 248 4.93 1.42 -9.50
CA ASP A 248 5.97 0.38 -9.53
C ASP A 248 5.43 -1.01 -9.87
N LEU A 249 4.13 -1.28 -9.70
CA LEU A 249 3.50 -2.54 -10.11
C LEU A 249 2.56 -2.36 -11.31
N PHE A 250 1.47 -1.60 -11.15
CA PHE A 250 0.40 -1.58 -12.16
C PHE A 250 0.82 -0.94 -13.49
N LEU A 251 1.54 0.18 -13.47
CA LEU A 251 2.05 0.82 -14.69
C LEU A 251 3.12 0.01 -15.44
N LYS A 252 3.67 -1.04 -14.81
CA LYS A 252 4.68 -1.92 -15.44
C LYS A 252 4.06 -3.07 -16.25
N LEU A 253 2.77 -3.32 -16.09
CA LEU A 253 2.03 -4.35 -16.83
C LEU A 253 1.60 -3.83 -18.20
N ASP A 254 1.60 -4.72 -19.20
CA ASP A 254 1.12 -4.39 -20.53
C ASP A 254 -0.42 -4.39 -20.54
N PRO A 255 -1.07 -3.25 -20.81
CA PRO A 255 -2.52 -3.14 -20.71
C PRO A 255 -3.26 -3.85 -21.85
N GLU A 256 -2.56 -4.41 -22.85
CA GLU A 256 -3.14 -5.24 -23.92
C GLU A 256 -2.93 -6.73 -23.67
N LYS A 257 -1.76 -7.13 -23.16
CA LYS A 257 -1.41 -8.55 -22.98
C LYS A 257 -1.78 -9.09 -21.60
N ASP A 258 -1.67 -8.28 -20.56
CA ASP A 258 -1.82 -8.72 -19.16
C ASP A 258 -3.18 -8.34 -18.57
N VAL A 259 -4.22 -8.16 -19.39
CA VAL A 259 -5.54 -7.66 -18.97
C VAL A 259 -6.17 -8.52 -17.88
N GLU A 260 -6.11 -9.85 -18.01
CA GLU A 260 -6.63 -10.77 -16.99
C GLU A 260 -5.81 -10.69 -15.70
N LYS A 261 -4.48 -10.70 -15.78
CA LYS A 261 -3.60 -10.58 -14.62
C LYS A 261 -3.84 -9.27 -13.88
N MET A 262 -4.03 -8.18 -14.62
CA MET A 262 -4.30 -6.85 -14.08
C MET A 262 -5.63 -6.81 -13.33
N GLU A 263 -6.68 -7.46 -13.83
CA GLU A 263 -7.94 -7.61 -13.11
C GLU A 263 -7.75 -8.35 -11.78
N TRP A 264 -7.15 -9.54 -11.80
CA TRP A 264 -6.93 -10.33 -10.58
C TRP A 264 -6.09 -9.58 -9.55
N LEU A 265 -5.05 -8.88 -10.02
CA LEU A 265 -4.18 -8.08 -9.17
C LEU A 265 -4.91 -6.87 -8.56
N LEU A 266 -5.72 -6.16 -9.36
CA LEU A 266 -6.51 -5.02 -8.89
C LEU A 266 -7.56 -5.46 -7.89
N VAL A 267 -8.30 -6.54 -8.18
CA VAL A 267 -9.30 -7.08 -7.24
C VAL A 267 -8.62 -7.47 -5.94
N SER A 268 -7.51 -8.22 -5.99
CA SER A 268 -6.75 -8.60 -4.80
C SER A 268 -6.27 -7.39 -3.99
N TYR A 269 -5.74 -6.36 -4.65
CA TYR A 269 -5.27 -5.14 -3.98
C TYR A 269 -6.41 -4.30 -3.39
N LEU A 270 -7.52 -4.14 -4.12
CA LEU A 270 -8.70 -3.41 -3.64
C LEU A 270 -9.39 -4.12 -2.49
N THR A 271 -9.46 -5.46 -2.53
CA THR A 271 -9.92 -6.27 -1.39
C THR A 271 -9.02 -6.04 -0.18
N SER A 272 -7.70 -6.03 -0.35
CA SER A 272 -6.75 -5.70 0.72
C SER A 272 -6.97 -4.30 1.29
N LEU A 273 -7.15 -3.28 0.44
CA LEU A 273 -7.46 -1.92 0.89
C LEU A 273 -8.77 -1.88 1.69
N SER A 274 -9.81 -2.58 1.24
CA SER A 274 -11.08 -2.67 1.93
C SER A 274 -10.97 -3.39 3.28
N GLU A 275 -10.22 -4.49 3.37
CA GLU A 275 -9.95 -5.20 4.63
C GLU A 275 -9.18 -4.32 5.63
N CYS A 276 -8.28 -3.48 5.12
CA CYS A 276 -7.57 -2.49 5.90
C CYS A 276 -8.38 -1.20 6.13
N ASN A 277 -9.64 -1.08 5.72
CA ASN A 277 -10.44 0.16 5.79
C ASN A 277 -9.74 1.40 5.19
N ILE A 278 -8.99 1.24 4.12
CA ILE A 278 -8.35 2.32 3.39
C ILE A 278 -9.18 2.60 2.14
N MET A 279 -9.51 3.88 1.90
CA MET A 279 -10.22 4.28 0.69
C MET A 279 -9.30 4.21 -0.53
N ALA A 280 -9.75 3.51 -1.58
CA ALA A 280 -9.02 3.40 -2.84
C ALA A 280 -8.97 4.75 -3.57
N GLN A 281 -7.78 5.13 -4.05
CA GLN A 281 -7.57 6.32 -4.87
C GLN A 281 -8.28 6.21 -6.23
N ALA A 282 -8.63 7.36 -6.82
CA ALA A 282 -9.40 7.42 -8.07
C ALA A 282 -8.67 6.78 -9.27
N ASN A 283 -7.35 6.85 -9.33
CA ASN A 283 -6.50 6.23 -10.36
C ASN A 283 -6.64 4.69 -10.39
N LEU A 284 -6.71 4.04 -9.23
CA LEU A 284 -6.90 2.59 -9.11
C LEU A 284 -8.31 2.18 -9.54
N ASN A 285 -9.32 2.94 -9.12
CA ASN A 285 -10.70 2.73 -9.51
C ASN A 285 -10.89 2.92 -11.03
N GLU A 286 -10.31 3.97 -11.60
CA GLU A 286 -10.30 4.22 -13.05
C GLU A 286 -9.65 3.06 -13.80
N LEU A 287 -8.51 2.57 -13.33
CA LEU A 287 -7.82 1.44 -13.95
C LEU A 287 -8.68 0.16 -13.92
N LEU A 288 -9.32 -0.14 -12.79
CA LEU A 288 -10.23 -1.29 -12.67
C LEU A 288 -11.39 -1.20 -13.67
N ILE A 289 -12.04 -0.04 -13.77
CA ILE A 289 -13.17 0.17 -14.69
C ILE A 289 -12.71 -0.04 -16.14
N ASN A 290 -11.56 0.53 -16.51
CA ASN A 290 -11.00 0.36 -17.85
C ASN A 290 -10.67 -1.11 -18.16
N VAL A 291 -10.11 -1.86 -17.21
CA VAL A 291 -9.82 -3.29 -17.37
C VAL A 291 -11.11 -4.10 -17.54
N LEU A 292 -12.12 -3.89 -16.69
CA LEU A 292 -13.40 -4.60 -16.77
C LEU A 292 -14.17 -4.27 -18.06
N ALA A 293 -14.14 -3.01 -18.49
CA ALA A 293 -14.76 -2.57 -19.74
C ALA A 293 -14.11 -3.23 -20.97
N ARG A 294 -12.78 -3.34 -20.99
CA ARG A 294 -12.04 -4.04 -22.07
C ARG A 294 -12.41 -5.52 -22.13
N GLN A 295 -12.58 -6.16 -20.98
CA GLN A 295 -13.01 -7.55 -20.90
C GLN A 295 -14.53 -7.75 -21.09
N LYS A 296 -15.30 -6.66 -21.28
CA LYS A 296 -16.77 -6.67 -21.39
C LYS A 296 -17.48 -7.28 -20.17
N LYS A 297 -16.86 -7.24 -18.99
CA LYS A 297 -17.41 -7.76 -17.72
C LYS A 297 -18.30 -6.73 -17.02
N PHE A 298 -19.29 -6.21 -17.73
CA PHE A 298 -20.13 -5.09 -17.25
C PHE A 298 -21.01 -5.45 -16.05
N SER A 299 -21.41 -6.71 -15.89
CA SER A 299 -22.19 -7.16 -14.73
C SER A 299 -21.39 -7.06 -13.43
N VAL A 300 -20.09 -7.38 -13.46
CA VAL A 300 -19.19 -7.25 -12.29
C VAL A 300 -18.97 -5.78 -11.97
N LEU A 301 -18.75 -4.95 -12.99
CA LEU A 301 -18.63 -3.50 -12.83
C LEU A 301 -19.87 -2.91 -12.14
N GLN A 302 -21.07 -3.33 -12.56
CA GLN A 302 -22.32 -2.88 -11.94
C GLN A 302 -22.40 -3.30 -10.47
N GLN A 303 -22.05 -4.53 -10.14
CA GLN A 303 -22.04 -5.00 -8.74
C GLN A 303 -21.05 -4.20 -7.88
N LEU A 304 -19.82 -3.98 -8.34
CA LEU A 304 -18.80 -3.23 -7.60
C LEU A 304 -19.23 -1.79 -7.29
N LEU A 305 -19.90 -1.14 -8.25
CA LEU A 305 -20.45 0.20 -8.07
C LEU A 305 -21.67 0.20 -7.13
N GLN A 306 -22.57 -0.77 -7.27
CA GLN A 306 -23.79 -0.84 -6.45
C GLN A 306 -23.48 -1.16 -4.97
N TYR A 307 -22.46 -1.98 -4.70
CA TYR A 307 -22.01 -2.29 -3.35
C TYR A 307 -21.04 -1.23 -2.77
N GLY A 308 -20.76 -0.15 -3.50
CA GLY A 308 -19.94 0.95 -3.01
C GLY A 308 -18.45 0.63 -2.81
N VAL A 309 -17.94 -0.40 -3.49
CA VAL A 309 -16.50 -0.74 -3.45
C VAL A 309 -15.68 0.35 -4.13
N VAL A 310 -16.22 0.91 -5.23
CA VAL A 310 -15.64 2.04 -5.94
C VAL A 310 -16.22 3.33 -5.36
N ALA A 311 -15.35 4.22 -4.87
CA ALA A 311 -15.77 5.50 -4.32
C ALA A 311 -16.39 6.39 -5.41
N ASP A 312 -17.50 7.07 -5.06
CA ASP A 312 -18.16 8.02 -5.94
C ASP A 312 -17.22 9.19 -6.26
N SER A 313 -16.95 9.43 -7.56
CA SER A 313 -16.17 10.59 -7.98
C SER A 313 -16.60 11.11 -9.36
N LYS A 314 -16.42 12.41 -9.59
CA LYS A 314 -16.73 13.04 -10.89
C LYS A 314 -15.96 12.40 -12.06
N PRO A 315 -14.64 12.14 -11.97
CA PRO A 315 -13.90 11.49 -13.05
C PRO A 315 -14.44 10.10 -13.40
N ILE A 316 -14.81 9.30 -12.39
CA ILE A 316 -15.37 7.96 -12.57
C ILE A 316 -16.74 8.03 -13.25
N ALA A 317 -17.61 8.95 -12.84
CA ALA A 317 -18.90 9.14 -13.50
C ALA A 317 -18.74 9.53 -14.98
N CYS A 318 -17.83 10.45 -15.31
CA CYS A 318 -17.51 10.79 -16.69
C CYS A 318 -17.02 9.60 -17.51
N LEU A 319 -16.17 8.75 -16.91
CA LEU A 319 -15.71 7.51 -17.54
C LEU A 319 -16.88 6.56 -17.82
N LEU A 320 -17.77 6.35 -16.86
CA LEU A 320 -18.94 5.47 -17.02
C LEU A 320 -19.89 5.96 -18.11
N LEU A 321 -20.07 7.29 -18.25
CA LEU A 321 -20.86 7.87 -19.36
C LEU A 321 -20.22 7.60 -20.71
N SER A 322 -18.89 7.69 -20.82
CA SER A 322 -18.18 7.34 -22.07
C SER A 322 -18.37 5.87 -22.45
N LEU A 323 -18.57 4.99 -21.45
CA LEU A 323 -18.86 3.57 -21.63
C LEU A 323 -20.35 3.29 -21.89
N GLY A 324 -21.22 4.29 -21.72
CA GLY A 324 -22.67 4.18 -21.88
C GLY A 324 -23.13 3.65 -23.24
N ASN A 325 -22.40 4.01 -24.31
CA ASN A 325 -22.65 3.52 -25.67
C ASN A 325 -22.49 2.00 -25.80
N LEU A 326 -21.62 1.39 -24.98
CA LEU A 326 -21.37 -0.05 -24.97
C LEU A 326 -22.27 -0.79 -23.96
N HIS A 327 -22.66 -0.11 -22.88
CA HIS A 327 -23.48 -0.67 -21.83
C HIS A 327 -24.44 0.39 -21.26
N PRO A 328 -25.73 0.41 -21.67
CA PRO A 328 -26.68 1.44 -21.25
C PRO A 328 -26.86 1.59 -19.73
N ALA A 329 -26.68 0.49 -18.97
CA ALA A 329 -26.74 0.55 -17.52
C ALA A 329 -25.53 1.28 -16.90
N ALA A 330 -24.41 1.45 -17.61
CA ALA A 330 -23.29 2.27 -17.15
C ALA A 330 -23.66 3.77 -17.09
N SER A 331 -24.43 4.28 -18.06
CA SER A 331 -24.93 5.67 -18.04
C SER A 331 -25.82 5.93 -16.82
N GLN A 332 -26.72 4.99 -16.51
CA GLN A 332 -27.60 5.10 -15.34
C GLN A 332 -26.80 5.09 -14.03
N LEU A 333 -25.82 4.20 -13.88
CA LEU A 333 -24.93 4.18 -12.71
C LEU A 333 -24.10 5.46 -12.58
N ALA A 334 -23.70 6.07 -13.70
CA ALA A 334 -23.00 7.35 -13.70
C ALA A 334 -23.89 8.50 -13.22
N LEU A 335 -25.15 8.55 -13.67
CA LEU A 335 -26.13 9.52 -13.21
C LEU A 335 -26.45 9.33 -11.73
N ASP A 336 -26.62 8.09 -11.26
CA ASP A 336 -26.82 7.77 -9.85
C ASP A 336 -25.63 8.23 -9.00
N MET A 337 -24.40 8.00 -9.47
CA MET A 337 -23.17 8.46 -8.82
C MET A 337 -23.11 10.00 -8.73
N LEU A 338 -23.39 10.70 -9.83
CA LEU A 338 -23.41 12.17 -9.83
C LEU A 338 -24.50 12.73 -8.91
N CYS A 339 -25.66 12.07 -8.82
CA CYS A 339 -26.73 12.44 -7.91
C CYS A 339 -26.28 12.33 -6.45
N ARG A 340 -25.58 11.24 -6.08
CA ARG A 340 -25.03 11.06 -4.72
C ARG A 340 -23.95 12.09 -4.36
N ILE A 341 -23.11 12.48 -5.32
CA ILE A 341 -22.08 13.52 -5.14
C ILE A 341 -22.70 14.92 -5.08
N GLY A 342 -23.92 15.11 -5.60
CA GLY A 342 -24.55 16.43 -5.72
C GLY A 342 -24.03 17.25 -6.91
N ALA A 343 -23.52 16.59 -7.96
CA ALA A 343 -22.96 17.20 -9.16
C ALA A 343 -24.05 17.62 -10.16
N ALA A 344 -24.89 18.58 -9.76
CA ALA A 344 -26.10 18.96 -10.50
C ALA A 344 -25.81 19.64 -11.85
N GLU A 345 -24.66 20.30 -12.02
CA GLU A 345 -24.29 20.97 -13.28
C GLU A 345 -23.92 19.94 -14.35
N GLU A 346 -23.10 18.94 -13.99
CA GLU A 346 -22.70 17.87 -14.88
C GLU A 346 -23.90 17.02 -15.32
N ILE A 347 -24.82 16.70 -14.39
CA ILE A 347 -26.06 15.98 -14.71
C ILE A 347 -26.92 16.75 -15.72
N GLN A 348 -27.02 18.07 -15.57
CA GLN A 348 -27.77 18.90 -16.51
C GLN A 348 -27.18 18.84 -17.92
N GLU A 349 -25.85 18.92 -18.05
CA GLU A 349 -25.19 18.86 -19.36
C GLU A 349 -25.37 17.51 -20.04
N ILE A 350 -25.36 16.42 -19.27
CA ILE A 350 -25.59 15.05 -19.78
C ILE A 350 -27.03 14.91 -20.27
N LEU A 351 -28.02 15.25 -19.46
CA LEU A 351 -29.44 15.13 -19.83
C LEU A 351 -29.80 16.05 -21.02
N ILE A 352 -29.14 17.20 -21.13
CA ILE A 352 -29.23 18.05 -22.32
C ILE A 352 -28.69 17.33 -23.57
N SER A 353 -27.55 16.64 -23.45
CA SER A 353 -26.94 15.92 -24.56
C SER A 353 -27.74 14.70 -25.02
N GLU A 354 -28.44 14.03 -24.10
CA GLU A 354 -29.33 12.88 -24.38
C GLU A 354 -30.72 13.30 -24.89
N GLY A 355 -31.02 14.61 -24.92
CA GLY A 355 -32.31 15.15 -25.39
C GLY A 355 -33.40 15.22 -24.33
N GLU A 356 -33.13 14.78 -23.10
CA GLU A 356 -34.03 14.86 -21.94
C GLU A 356 -34.04 16.25 -21.28
N THR A 357 -34.38 17.27 -22.06
CA THR A 357 -34.36 18.68 -21.62
C THR A 357 -35.32 18.98 -20.46
N VAL A 358 -36.43 18.24 -20.32
CA VAL A 358 -37.39 18.39 -19.20
C VAL A 358 -36.82 17.82 -17.90
N SER A 359 -36.14 16.67 -17.96
CA SER A 359 -35.43 16.07 -16.82
C SER A 359 -34.29 16.98 -16.36
N ALA A 360 -33.52 17.51 -17.33
CA ALA A 360 -32.46 18.47 -17.08
C ALA A 360 -32.97 19.75 -16.39
N LEU A 361 -34.12 20.27 -16.82
CA LEU A 361 -34.74 21.45 -16.23
C LEU A 361 -35.18 21.24 -14.77
N LYS A 362 -35.70 20.05 -14.44
CA LYS A 362 -36.08 19.69 -13.06
C LYS A 362 -34.88 19.66 -12.12
N ILE A 363 -33.75 19.14 -12.59
CA ILE A 363 -32.50 19.06 -11.81
C ILE A 363 -31.84 20.44 -11.68
N ALA A 364 -31.95 21.29 -12.70
CA ALA A 364 -31.46 22.67 -12.67
C ALA A 364 -32.19 23.59 -11.69
N GLY A 365 -33.45 23.27 -11.37
CA GLY A 365 -34.27 24.01 -10.41
C GLY A 365 -34.28 25.51 -10.70
N SER A 366 -33.74 26.31 -9.77
CA SER A 366 -33.70 27.79 -9.85
C SER A 366 -32.37 28.37 -10.34
N GLN A 367 -31.36 27.53 -10.60
CA GLN A 367 -30.01 27.94 -10.98
C GLN A 367 -29.68 27.68 -12.47
N GLY A 368 -30.58 27.00 -13.19
CA GLY A 368 -30.40 26.70 -14.62
C GLY A 368 -30.41 27.95 -15.50
N ASN A 369 -29.44 28.06 -16.42
CA ASN A 369 -29.35 29.18 -17.35
C ASN A 369 -30.49 29.12 -18.41
N PRO A 370 -31.48 30.02 -18.38
CA PRO A 370 -32.67 29.94 -19.23
C PRO A 370 -32.35 29.99 -20.73
N ARG A 371 -31.29 30.70 -21.11
CA ARG A 371 -30.87 30.83 -22.50
C ARG A 371 -30.45 29.49 -23.10
N LYS A 372 -29.72 28.65 -22.36
CA LYS A 372 -29.26 27.34 -22.85
C LYS A 372 -30.47 26.45 -23.17
N PHE A 373 -31.42 26.36 -22.24
CA PHE A 373 -32.63 25.52 -22.38
C PHE A 373 -33.59 26.01 -23.48
N LEU A 374 -33.79 27.32 -23.63
CA LEU A 374 -34.66 27.87 -24.68
C LEU A 374 -34.06 27.73 -26.09
N THR A 375 -32.74 27.88 -26.22
CA THR A 375 -32.04 27.64 -27.50
C THR A 375 -32.11 26.16 -27.91
N LEU A 376 -32.02 25.25 -26.94
CA LEU A 376 -32.16 23.81 -27.16
C LEU A 376 -33.59 23.44 -27.58
N ALA A 377 -34.58 24.04 -26.93
CA ALA A 377 -35.99 23.84 -27.27
C ALA A 377 -36.33 24.38 -28.67
N GLU A 378 -35.82 25.56 -29.04
CA GLU A 378 -35.99 26.13 -30.38
C GLU A 378 -35.37 25.22 -31.47
N LYS A 379 -34.15 24.70 -31.23
CA LYS A 379 -33.48 23.79 -32.16
C LYS A 379 -34.14 22.41 -32.27
N SER A 380 -34.82 21.96 -31.23
CA SER A 380 -35.52 20.67 -31.23
C SER A 380 -36.81 20.66 -32.07
N GLY A 381 -37.37 21.84 -32.37
CA GLY A 381 -38.61 21.98 -33.14
C GLY A 381 -39.88 21.51 -32.43
N ASP A 382 -39.79 20.98 -31.19
CA ASP A 382 -40.93 20.55 -30.41
C ASP A 382 -41.59 21.74 -29.69
N SER A 383 -42.78 22.10 -30.19
CA SER A 383 -43.56 23.23 -29.66
C SER A 383 -43.99 23.00 -28.20
N MET A 384 -44.32 21.76 -27.81
CA MET A 384 -44.76 21.43 -26.44
C MET A 384 -43.60 21.51 -25.45
N LEU A 385 -42.40 21.14 -25.88
CA LEU A 385 -41.17 21.25 -25.11
C LEU A 385 -40.82 22.72 -24.84
N PHE A 386 -40.93 23.57 -25.87
CA PHE A 386 -40.74 25.01 -25.76
C PHE A 386 -41.74 25.67 -24.81
N HIS A 387 -43.02 25.29 -24.88
CA HIS A 387 -44.06 25.75 -23.95
C HIS A 387 -43.77 25.36 -22.50
N THR A 388 -43.36 24.11 -22.26
CA THR A 388 -43.11 23.58 -20.91
C THR A 388 -41.92 24.28 -20.26
N ILE A 389 -40.83 24.48 -21.01
CA ILE A 389 -39.62 25.15 -20.53
C ILE A 389 -39.90 26.63 -20.23
N LEU A 390 -40.61 27.32 -21.14
CA LEU A 390 -40.93 28.75 -20.98
C LEU A 390 -41.89 29.00 -19.81
N THR A 391 -42.88 28.12 -19.62
CA THR A 391 -43.81 28.17 -18.48
C THR A 391 -43.10 27.91 -17.15
N HIS A 392 -42.19 26.94 -17.11
CA HIS A 392 -41.41 26.62 -15.90
C HIS A 392 -40.51 27.79 -15.46
N PHE A 393 -39.84 28.47 -16.39
CA PHE A 393 -39.02 29.64 -16.07
C PHE A 393 -39.85 30.88 -15.74
N ARG A 394 -41.03 31.06 -16.37
CA ARG A 394 -41.95 32.17 -16.08
C ARG A 394 -42.60 32.05 -14.69
N ASN A 395 -42.81 30.83 -14.21
CA ASN A 395 -43.32 30.57 -12.87
C ASN A 395 -42.26 30.71 -11.76
N ASN A 396 -40.97 30.90 -12.11
CA ASN A 396 -39.89 31.09 -11.15
C ASN A 396 -39.57 32.59 -10.95
N PRO A 397 -39.83 33.17 -9.76
CA PRO A 397 -39.79 34.63 -9.55
C PRO A 397 -38.39 35.25 -9.71
N LYS A 398 -37.30 34.49 -9.49
CA LYS A 398 -35.93 34.98 -9.69
C LYS A 398 -35.55 35.08 -11.18
N VAL A 399 -36.09 34.17 -11.98
CA VAL A 399 -35.81 34.09 -13.41
C VAL A 399 -36.71 35.04 -14.20
N ALA A 400 -37.96 35.23 -13.77
CA ALA A 400 -38.89 36.21 -14.33
C ALA A 400 -38.29 37.64 -14.35
N ALA A 401 -37.59 38.04 -13.28
CA ALA A 401 -36.87 39.32 -13.23
C ALA A 401 -35.66 39.41 -14.20
N MET A 402 -35.14 38.27 -14.66
CA MET A 402 -34.05 38.17 -15.64
C MET A 402 -34.57 38.29 -17.08
N PHE A 403 -35.80 37.82 -17.36
CA PHE A 403 -36.50 38.00 -18.63
C PHE A 403 -36.83 39.48 -18.92
N GLU A 404 -37.16 40.27 -17.88
CA GLU A 404 -37.46 41.70 -18.03
C GLU A 404 -36.22 42.56 -18.36
N LYS A 405 -35.01 42.08 -18.04
CA LYS A 405 -33.75 42.84 -18.19
C LYS A 405 -32.94 42.48 -19.43
N ASP A 406 -33.25 41.36 -20.09
CA ASP A 406 -32.42 40.80 -21.16
C ASP A 406 -33.16 40.77 -22.51
N PRO A 407 -32.80 41.65 -23.48
CA PRO A 407 -33.49 41.78 -24.76
C PRO A 407 -33.54 40.48 -25.58
N ARG A 408 -32.58 39.57 -25.37
CA ARG A 408 -32.49 38.31 -26.12
C ARG A 408 -33.49 37.27 -25.61
N LEU A 409 -33.81 37.27 -24.31
CA LEU A 409 -34.84 36.41 -23.74
C LEU A 409 -36.25 36.82 -24.19
N MET A 410 -36.46 38.12 -24.47
CA MET A 410 -37.71 38.65 -25.06
C MET A 410 -37.97 38.15 -26.48
N SER A 411 -36.92 37.87 -27.27
CA SER A 411 -37.08 37.33 -28.63
C SER A 411 -37.68 35.91 -28.64
N TYR A 412 -37.36 35.10 -27.62
CA TYR A 412 -37.97 33.77 -27.43
C TYR A 412 -39.45 33.86 -27.02
N ILE A 413 -39.85 34.89 -26.27
CA ILE A 413 -41.28 35.15 -25.95
C ILE A 413 -42.05 35.57 -27.20
N GLN A 414 -41.45 36.38 -28.08
CA GLN A 414 -42.07 36.76 -29.36
C GLN A 414 -42.25 35.55 -30.28
N GLN A 415 -41.28 34.64 -30.33
CA GLN A 415 -41.40 33.36 -31.05
C GLN A 415 -42.45 32.43 -30.42
N TYR A 416 -42.53 32.38 -29.08
CA TYR A 416 -43.58 31.64 -28.38
C TYR A 416 -44.98 32.12 -28.79
N ASN A 417 -45.20 33.42 -28.79
CA ASN A 417 -46.47 34.01 -29.23
C ASN A 417 -46.73 33.71 -30.72
N LEU A 418 -45.71 33.72 -31.58
CA LEU A 418 -45.89 33.35 -33.00
C LEU A 418 -46.33 31.88 -33.21
N ILE A 419 -45.92 30.97 -32.32
CA ILE A 419 -46.21 29.54 -32.40
C ILE A 419 -47.53 29.18 -31.70
N PHE A 420 -47.84 29.81 -30.56
CA PHE A 420 -48.99 29.45 -29.69
C PHE A 420 -50.13 30.49 -29.62
N ASP A 421 -49.91 31.76 -30.01
CA ASP A 421 -51.00 32.78 -30.09
C ASP A 421 -51.73 32.77 -31.46
N LYS A 422 -51.47 31.79 -32.34
CA LYS A 422 -52.41 31.51 -33.44
C LYS A 422 -53.58 30.68 -32.92
N LYS A 423 -54.49 31.34 -32.21
CA LYS A 423 -55.89 30.94 -32.13
C LYS A 423 -56.78 32.07 -32.61
#